data_AF-A0A7V1N925-F1
#
_entry.id   AF-A0A7V1N925-F1
#
_cell.length_a   1.000
_cell.length_b   1.000
_cell.length_c   1.000
_cell.angle_alpha   90.00
_cell.angle_beta   90.00
_cell.angle_gamma   90.00
#
_symmetry.space_group_name_H-M   'P 1'
#
loop_
_entity.id
_entity.type
_entity.pdbx_description
1 polymer ?
#
loop_
_entity_poly.entity_id
_entity_poly.type
_entity_poly.pdbx_seq_one_letter_code
_entity_poly.pdbx_strand_id
1 'polypeptide(L)'
;MLAKRTLVVLLVPYVAWLAFAYDIHFLDGANLLFHEAGHLFFGLLGRTFHFLGGTLGQLFFPVACALHFLQTRRFFEAWIMGIWLAESLMNTARYLGDARAQSLPLVGGHIHDWNWLLARWGLLEYCESIAATLQLLAVAIAIACLVGAWRSTSGKEAEWSCPSST
;
A
#
# COMPACT_ATOMS: atom_id res chain seq x y z
N MET A 1 -11.93 -0.99 -23.51
CA MET A 1 -10.60 -0.35 -23.60
C MET A 1 -10.60 1.12 -23.23
N LEU A 2 -11.52 1.95 -23.78
CA LEU A 2 -11.61 3.38 -23.45
C LEU A 2 -11.73 3.64 -21.94
N ALA A 3 -12.68 2.98 -21.25
CA ALA A 3 -12.87 3.13 -19.80
C ALA A 3 -11.60 2.83 -18.97
N LYS A 4 -10.85 1.77 -19.31
CA LYS A 4 -9.59 1.41 -18.63
C LYS A 4 -8.53 2.52 -18.80
N ARG A 5 -8.43 3.09 -20.00
CA ARG A 5 -7.50 4.21 -20.26
C ARG A 5 -7.92 5.48 -19.52
N THR A 6 -9.20 5.81 -19.54
CA THR A 6 -9.75 6.94 -18.78
C THR A 6 -9.44 6.79 -17.30
N LEU A 7 -9.65 5.59 -16.73
CA LEU A 7 -9.30 5.32 -15.34
C LEU A 7 -7.81 5.56 -15.06
N VAL A 8 -6.90 5.02 -15.87
CA VAL A 8 -5.45 5.23 -15.68
C VAL A 8 -5.08 6.72 -15.75
N VAL A 9 -5.66 7.47 -16.69
CA VAL A 9 -5.42 8.92 -16.80
C VAL A 9 -5.90 9.65 -15.55
N LEU A 10 -7.04 9.26 -14.96
CA LEU A 10 -7.54 9.84 -13.71
C LEU A 10 -6.69 9.44 -12.50
N LEU A 11 -6.05 8.26 -12.53
CA LEU A 11 -5.18 7.81 -11.45
C LEU A 11 -3.82 8.53 -11.42
N VAL A 12 -3.36 9.11 -12.53
CA VAL A 12 -2.11 9.89 -12.57
C VAL A 12 -2.14 11.10 -11.62
N PRO A 13 -3.10 12.04 -11.72
CA PRO A 13 -3.15 13.18 -10.80
C PRO A 13 -3.44 12.74 -9.36
N TYR A 14 -4.17 11.63 -9.17
CA TYR A 14 -4.38 11.04 -7.85
C TYR A 14 -3.07 10.54 -7.22
N VAL A 15 -2.28 9.75 -7.94
CA VAL A 15 -0.97 9.27 -7.48
C VAL A 15 0.00 10.43 -7.26
N ALA A 16 -0.04 11.45 -8.10
CA ALA A 16 0.76 12.66 -7.88
C ALA A 16 0.37 13.37 -6.58
N TRP A 17 -0.93 13.51 -6.30
CA TRP A 17 -1.41 14.08 -5.05
C TRP A 17 -0.96 13.24 -3.84
N LEU A 18 -1.08 11.91 -3.89
CA LEU A 18 -0.57 11.02 -2.83
C LEU A 18 0.94 11.17 -2.61
N ALA A 19 1.72 11.37 -3.67
CA ALA A 19 3.18 11.47 -3.57
C ALA A 19 3.67 12.78 -2.93
N PHE A 20 2.99 13.91 -3.20
CA PHE A 20 3.48 15.25 -2.87
C PHE A 20 2.64 16.02 -1.86
N ALA A 21 1.37 15.67 -1.71
CA ALA A 21 0.40 16.44 -0.93
C ALA A 21 -0.59 15.51 -0.22
N TYR A 22 -0.13 14.33 0.18
CA TYR A 22 -0.91 13.33 0.88
C TYR A 22 -1.72 13.98 2.01
N ASP A 23 -3.02 13.71 2.06
CA ASP A 23 -3.86 14.06 3.20
C ASP A 23 -4.91 12.97 3.43
N ILE A 24 -5.55 12.99 4.60
CA ILE A 24 -6.53 11.96 4.96
C ILE A 24 -7.70 11.98 3.97
N HIS A 25 -8.06 10.82 3.44
CA HIS A 25 -9.11 10.66 2.45
C HIS A 25 -9.84 9.31 2.60
N PHE A 26 -10.77 9.03 1.69
CA PHE A 26 -11.72 7.92 1.88
C PHE A 26 -11.06 6.52 1.96
N LEU A 27 -9.95 6.27 1.25
CA LEU A 27 -9.25 4.98 1.33
C LEU A 27 -8.59 4.79 2.69
N ASP A 28 -8.22 5.87 3.38
CA ASP A 28 -7.65 5.78 4.73
C ASP A 28 -8.63 5.19 5.72
N GLY A 29 -9.94 5.38 5.52
CA GLY A 29 -10.94 4.70 6.34
C GLY A 29 -10.88 3.18 6.20
N ALA A 30 -10.65 2.67 4.98
CA ALA A 30 -10.48 1.24 4.74
C ALA A 30 -9.13 0.74 5.26
N ASN A 31 -8.03 1.47 4.99
CA ASN A 31 -6.70 1.14 5.49
C ASN A 31 -6.70 1.06 7.02
N LEU A 32 -7.30 2.06 7.68
CA LEU A 32 -7.44 2.11 9.13
C LEU A 32 -8.28 0.95 9.68
N LEU A 33 -9.42 0.62 9.05
CA LEU A 33 -10.22 -0.53 9.47
C LEU A 33 -9.38 -1.82 9.45
N PHE A 34 -8.62 -2.04 8.38
CA PHE A 34 -7.76 -3.21 8.27
C PHE A 34 -6.54 -3.15 9.19
N HIS A 35 -6.04 -1.95 9.51
CA HIS A 35 -5.01 -1.73 10.52
C HIS A 35 -5.49 -2.18 11.89
N GLU A 36 -6.63 -1.68 12.35
CA GLU A 36 -7.20 -2.08 13.65
C GLU A 36 -7.53 -3.58 13.70
N ALA A 37 -8.05 -4.15 12.62
CA ALA A 37 -8.26 -5.60 12.53
C ALA A 37 -6.93 -6.36 12.65
N GLY A 38 -5.85 -5.86 12.03
CA GLY A 38 -4.53 -6.44 12.10
C GLY A 38 -3.98 -6.53 13.53
N HIS A 39 -4.19 -5.51 14.36
CA HIS A 39 -3.84 -5.55 15.78
C HIS A 39 -4.49 -6.73 16.52
N LEU A 40 -5.76 -7.02 16.21
CA LEU A 40 -6.51 -8.12 16.82
C LEU A 40 -5.99 -9.49 16.37
N PHE A 41 -5.81 -9.69 15.07
CA PHE A 41 -5.38 -10.98 14.53
C PHE A 41 -3.93 -11.32 14.88
N PHE A 42 -3.00 -10.38 14.66
CA PHE A 42 -1.58 -10.60 14.91
C PHE A 42 -1.22 -10.46 16.39
N GLY A 43 -2.05 -9.81 17.21
CA GLY A 43 -1.85 -9.71 18.65
C GLY A 43 -1.85 -11.07 19.36
N LEU A 44 -2.51 -12.08 18.78
CA LEU A 44 -2.48 -13.46 19.27
C LEU A 44 -1.06 -14.07 19.26
N LEU A 45 -0.15 -13.54 18.43
CA LEU A 45 1.24 -13.98 18.32
C LEU A 45 2.18 -13.23 19.29
N GLY A 46 1.64 -12.36 20.13
CA GLY A 46 2.38 -11.59 21.14
C GLY A 46 2.57 -10.12 20.78
N ARG A 47 3.21 -9.38 21.68
CA ARG A 47 3.19 -7.91 21.67
C ARG A 47 3.88 -7.28 20.46
N THR A 48 5.01 -7.81 19.99
CA THR A 48 5.66 -7.28 18.79
C THR A 48 4.78 -7.44 17.56
N PHE A 49 4.14 -8.61 17.43
CA PHE A 49 3.21 -8.88 16.33
C PHE A 49 1.91 -8.07 16.45
N HIS A 50 1.46 -7.76 17.66
CA HIS A 50 0.35 -6.81 17.84
C HIS A 50 0.66 -5.47 17.16
N PHE A 51 1.78 -4.82 17.50
CA PHE A 51 2.14 -3.51 16.94
C PHE A 51 2.48 -3.56 15.45
N LEU A 52 3.15 -4.62 14.98
CA LEU A 52 3.32 -4.86 13.54
C LEU A 52 2.00 -5.13 12.83
N GLY A 53 1.05 -5.74 13.56
CA GLY A 53 -0.22 -6.23 13.09
C GLY A 53 -1.03 -5.16 12.39
N GLY A 54 -1.01 -3.93 12.91
CA GLY A 54 -1.64 -2.78 12.27
C GLY A 54 -1.20 -2.62 10.82
N THR A 55 0.10 -2.37 10.62
CA THR A 55 0.65 -2.21 9.27
C THR A 55 0.51 -3.47 8.42
N LEU A 56 0.65 -4.67 8.99
CA LEU A 56 0.46 -5.91 8.24
C LEU A 56 -0.98 -6.10 7.76
N GLY A 57 -1.96 -5.75 8.58
CA GLY A 57 -3.38 -5.84 8.27
C GLY A 57 -3.76 -4.94 7.09
N GLN A 58 -3.35 -3.67 7.12
CA GLN A 58 -3.63 -2.76 6.00
C GLN A 58 -2.97 -3.18 4.69
N LEU A 59 -1.75 -3.73 4.72
CA LEU A 59 -1.03 -4.15 3.50
C LEU A 59 -1.55 -5.50 2.96
N PHE A 60 -2.12 -6.34 3.82
CA PHE A 60 -2.57 -7.68 3.45
C PHE A 60 -3.64 -7.66 2.35
N PHE A 61 -4.66 -6.80 2.48
CA PHE A 61 -5.79 -6.77 1.56
C PHE A 61 -5.43 -6.36 0.12
N PRO A 62 -4.73 -5.24 -0.13
CA PRO A 62 -4.33 -4.90 -1.50
C PRO A 62 -3.44 -5.99 -2.11
N VAL A 63 -2.54 -6.61 -1.33
CA VAL A 63 -1.73 -7.75 -1.79
C VAL A 63 -2.60 -8.96 -2.15
N ALA A 64 -3.52 -9.36 -1.27
CA ALA A 64 -4.41 -10.50 -1.50
C ALA A 64 -5.28 -10.29 -2.75
N CYS A 65 -5.85 -9.09 -2.92
CA CYS A 65 -6.61 -8.74 -4.11
C CYS A 65 -5.74 -8.75 -5.37
N ALA A 66 -4.53 -8.18 -5.32
CA ALA A 66 -3.59 -8.22 -6.44
C ALA A 66 -3.26 -9.66 -6.86
N LEU A 67 -2.92 -10.52 -5.89
CA LEU A 67 -2.62 -11.93 -6.13
C LEU A 67 -3.81 -12.68 -6.73
N HIS A 68 -5.03 -12.44 -6.24
CA HIS A 68 -6.24 -13.02 -6.80
C HIS A 68 -6.45 -12.63 -8.27
N PHE A 69 -6.26 -11.36 -8.63
CA PHE A 69 -6.36 -10.91 -10.02
C PHE A 69 -5.23 -11.45 -10.90
N LEU A 70 -4.02 -11.60 -10.37
CA LEU A 70 -2.91 -12.26 -11.09
C LEU A 70 -3.23 -13.73 -11.38
N GLN A 71 -3.75 -14.47 -10.40
CA GLN A 71 -4.15 -15.88 -10.57
C GLN A 71 -5.23 -16.05 -11.64
N THR A 72 -6.13 -15.07 -11.77
CA THR A 72 -7.20 -15.07 -12.79
C THR A 72 -6.78 -14.40 -14.10
N ARG A 73 -5.49 -14.06 -14.27
CA ARG A 73 -4.91 -13.35 -15.43
C ARG A 73 -5.58 -12.02 -15.77
N ARG A 74 -6.15 -11.35 -14.77
CA ARG A 74 -6.73 -10.01 -14.87
C ARG A 74 -5.67 -8.97 -14.52
N PHE A 75 -4.67 -8.82 -15.38
CA PHE A 75 -3.46 -8.04 -15.09
C PHE A 75 -3.75 -6.56 -14.84
N PHE A 76 -4.68 -5.97 -15.60
CA PHE A 76 -5.07 -4.58 -15.38
C PHE A 76 -5.55 -4.37 -13.95
N GLU A 77 -6.46 -5.21 -13.46
CA GLU A 77 -7.01 -5.14 -12.11
C GLU A 77 -5.94 -5.39 -11.04
N ALA A 78 -5.00 -6.31 -11.29
CA ALA A 78 -3.86 -6.52 -10.41
C ALA A 78 -3.00 -5.25 -10.26
N TRP A 79 -2.75 -4.52 -11.35
CA TRP A 79 -2.04 -3.24 -11.29
C TRP A 79 -2.81 -2.16 -10.51
N ILE A 80 -4.14 -2.12 -10.62
CA ILE A 80 -4.96 -1.21 -9.81
C ILE A 80 -4.83 -1.54 -8.31
N MET A 81 -4.81 -2.82 -7.94
CA MET A 81 -4.56 -3.22 -6.56
C MET A 81 -3.13 -2.88 -6.10
N GLY A 82 -2.15 -2.91 -7.01
CA GLY A 82 -0.80 -2.41 -6.74
C GLY A 82 -0.73 -0.90 -6.46
N ILE A 83 -1.62 -0.11 -7.07
CA ILE A 83 -1.76 1.32 -6.73
C ILE A 83 -2.34 1.49 -5.32
N TRP A 84 -3.32 0.68 -4.93
CA TRP A 84 -3.82 0.67 -3.55
C TRP A 84 -2.72 0.26 -2.56
N LEU A 85 -1.93 -0.77 -2.86
CA LEU A 85 -0.77 -1.13 -2.04
C LEU A 85 0.21 0.03 -1.90
N ALA A 86 0.53 0.73 -2.99
CA ALA A 86 1.43 1.87 -2.95
C ALA A 86 0.87 3.02 -2.10
N GLU A 87 -0.43 3.29 -2.20
CA GLU A 87 -1.12 4.26 -1.34
C GLU A 87 -1.02 3.87 0.14
N SER A 88 -1.31 2.62 0.50
CA SER A 88 -1.17 2.13 1.89
C SER A 88 0.27 2.22 2.39
N LEU A 89 1.28 2.04 1.53
CA LEU A 89 2.68 2.23 1.90
C LEU A 89 3.04 3.72 2.11
N MET A 90 2.46 4.65 1.35
CA MET A 90 2.61 6.09 1.58
C MET A 90 1.92 6.51 2.89
N ASN A 91 0.73 5.98 3.16
CA ASN A 91 0.04 6.14 4.46
C ASN A 91 0.95 5.66 5.61
N THR A 92 1.51 4.46 5.46
CA THR A 92 2.46 3.89 6.42
C THR A 92 3.70 4.76 6.58
N ALA A 93 4.24 5.32 5.49
CA ALA A 93 5.41 6.20 5.55
C ALA A 93 5.11 7.46 6.37
N ARG A 94 3.96 8.10 6.17
CA ARG A 94 3.51 9.25 6.96
C ARG A 94 3.36 8.88 8.44
N TYR A 95 2.69 7.75 8.74
CA TYR A 95 2.49 7.28 10.11
C TYR A 95 3.81 6.89 10.80
N LEU A 96 4.72 6.21 10.09
CA LEU A 96 6.03 5.83 10.58
C LEU A 96 6.91 7.07 10.83
N GLY A 97 6.84 8.07 9.95
CA GLY A 97 7.58 9.33 10.11
C GLY A 97 7.11 10.13 11.32
N ASP A 98 5.84 10.01 11.70
CA ASP A 98 5.29 10.62 12.91
C ASP A 98 5.68 9.87 14.20
N ALA A 99 6.34 8.71 14.12
CA ALA A 99 6.62 7.86 15.28
C ALA A 99 7.28 8.61 16.46
N ARG A 100 8.14 9.59 16.21
CA ARG A 100 8.77 10.37 17.29
C ARG A 100 7.92 11.56 17.73
N ALA A 101 7.27 12.26 16.80
CA ALA A 101 6.48 13.45 17.08
C ALA A 101 5.12 13.13 17.71
N GLN A 102 4.52 11.99 17.33
CA GLN A 102 3.20 11.50 17.74
C GLN A 102 2.12 12.60 17.61
N SER A 103 2.17 13.33 16.50
CA SER A 103 1.27 14.44 16.20
C SER A 103 -0.01 13.99 15.52
N LEU A 104 -0.01 12.81 14.89
CA LEU A 104 -1.20 12.26 14.25
C LEU A 104 -2.21 11.77 15.30
N PRO A 105 -3.50 12.04 15.10
CA PRO A 105 -4.53 11.53 16.01
C PRO A 105 -4.63 10.02 15.89
N LEU A 106 -4.48 9.33 17.03
CA LEU A 106 -4.61 7.87 17.09
C LEU A 106 -6.07 7.48 17.32
N VAL A 107 -6.50 6.43 16.64
CA VAL A 107 -7.82 5.83 16.86
C VAL A 107 -7.77 5.03 18.16
N GLY A 108 -8.73 5.28 19.05
CA GLY A 108 -8.79 4.63 20.37
C GLY A 108 -7.82 5.17 21.43
N GLY A 109 -7.00 6.19 21.11
CA GLY A 109 -6.06 6.81 22.07
C GLY A 109 -4.95 5.87 22.55
N HIS A 110 -4.60 4.88 21.72
CA HIS A 110 -3.64 3.83 22.04
C HIS A 110 -2.17 4.29 21.92
N ILE A 111 -1.25 3.34 22.10
CA ILE A 111 0.19 3.53 21.92
C ILE A 111 0.47 3.62 20.41
N HIS A 112 1.30 4.58 19.98
CA HIS A 112 1.74 4.67 18.59
C HIS A 112 2.63 3.48 18.21
N ASP A 113 2.24 2.71 17.20
CA ASP A 113 2.87 1.41 16.87
C ASP A 113 4.33 1.55 16.51
N TRP A 114 4.63 2.43 15.55
CA TRP A 114 5.99 2.68 15.09
C TRP A 114 6.86 3.35 16.14
N ASN A 115 6.28 4.15 17.06
CA ASN A 115 7.02 4.62 18.22
C ASN A 115 7.50 3.44 19.06
N TRP A 116 6.58 2.54 19.43
CA TRP A 116 6.87 1.39 20.27
C TRP A 116 7.89 0.45 19.62
N LEU A 117 7.71 0.13 18.33
CA LEU A 117 8.58 -0.75 17.57
C LEU A 117 9.98 -0.17 17.41
N LEU A 118 10.10 1.07 16.92
CA LEU A 118 11.39 1.70 16.68
C LEU A 118 12.12 2.00 17.99
N ALA A 119 11.42 2.37 19.07
CA ALA A 119 12.03 2.54 20.39
C ALA A 119 12.60 1.21 20.89
N ARG A 120 11.85 0.11 20.76
CA ARG A 120 12.32 -1.23 21.13
C ARG A 120 13.55 -1.67 20.35
N TRP A 121 13.65 -1.27 19.08
CA TRP A 121 14.78 -1.60 18.22
C TRP A 121 15.95 -0.61 18.31
N GLY A 122 15.83 0.45 19.09
CA GLY A 122 16.86 1.51 19.17
C GLY A 122 16.98 2.33 17.88
N LEU A 123 15.92 2.39 17.07
CA LEU A 123 15.89 3.05 15.76
C LEU A 123 14.97 4.28 15.72
N LEU A 124 14.42 4.72 16.86
CA LEU A 124 13.43 5.80 16.90
C LEU A 124 13.94 7.11 16.29
N GLU A 125 15.23 7.42 16.44
CA GLU A 125 15.84 8.63 15.85
C GLU A 125 15.89 8.59 14.32
N TYR A 126 15.81 7.41 13.71
CA TYR A 126 15.84 7.23 12.26
C TYR A 126 14.44 7.18 11.64
N CYS A 127 13.36 7.36 12.40
CA CYS A 127 11.98 7.23 11.91
C CYS A 127 11.71 8.03 10.63
N GLU A 128 12.10 9.32 10.60
CA GLU A 128 11.91 10.18 9.42
C GLU A 128 12.71 9.69 8.19
N SER A 129 13.92 9.16 8.40
CA SER A 129 14.75 8.62 7.30
C SER A 129 14.21 7.31 6.74
N ILE A 130 13.73 6.44 7.62
CA ILE A 130 13.05 5.19 7.25
C ILE A 130 11.76 5.51 6.50
N ALA A 131 10.98 6.46 7.00
CA ALA A 131 9.76 6.94 6.37
C ALA A 131 10.01 7.51 4.98
N ALA A 132 11.03 8.37 4.82
CA ALA A 132 11.41 8.91 3.52
C ALA A 132 11.80 7.80 2.52
N THR A 133 12.54 6.80 2.98
CA THR A 133 12.90 5.64 2.14
C THR A 133 11.66 4.85 1.73
N LEU A 134 10.75 4.59 2.66
CA LEU A 134 9.49 3.90 2.39
C LEU A 134 8.60 4.68 1.42
N GLN A 135 8.53 6.01 1.58
CA GLN A 135 7.80 6.91 0.68
C GLN A 135 8.35 6.81 -0.76
N LEU A 136 9.67 6.86 -0.93
CA LEU A 136 10.30 6.74 -2.25
C LEU A 136 9.99 5.39 -2.90
N LEU A 137 10.06 4.30 -2.13
CA LEU A 137 9.70 2.97 -2.63
C LEU A 137 8.22 2.89 -3.00
N ALA A 138 7.33 3.44 -2.17
CA ALA A 138 5.90 3.47 -2.45
C ALA A 138 5.58 4.25 -3.73
N VAL A 139 6.21 5.41 -3.95
CA VAL A 139 6.08 6.19 -5.18
C VAL A 139 6.58 5.40 -6.39
N ALA A 140 7.73 4.72 -6.27
CA ALA A 140 8.25 3.88 -7.34
C ALA A 140 7.29 2.74 -7.70
N ILE A 141 6.66 2.10 -6.70
CA ILE A 141 5.64 1.06 -6.90
C ILE A 141 4.41 1.65 -7.59
N ALA A 142 3.92 2.82 -7.16
CA ALA A 142 2.77 3.48 -7.77
C ALA A 142 3.01 3.78 -9.25
N ILE A 143 4.19 4.32 -9.60
CA ILE A 143 4.57 4.60 -10.98
C ILE A 143 4.66 3.31 -11.80
N ALA A 144 5.31 2.27 -11.26
CA ALA A 144 5.40 0.98 -11.93
C ALA A 144 4.01 0.39 -12.21
N CYS A 145 3.08 0.52 -11.26
CA CYS A 145 1.70 0.05 -11.41
C CYS A 145 0.90 0.88 -12.42
N LEU A 146 1.08 2.20 -12.46
CA LEU A 146 0.48 3.05 -13.52
C LEU A 146 0.95 2.64 -14.91
N VAL A 147 2.26 2.42 -15.08
CA VAL A 147 2.84 1.95 -16.35
C VAL A 147 2.32 0.56 -16.72
N GLY A 148 2.27 -0.36 -15.74
CA GLY A 148 1.71 -1.70 -15.91
C GLY A 148 0.25 -1.67 -16.35
N ALA A 149 -0.58 -0.90 -15.64
CA ALA A 149 -2.00 -0.72 -15.95
C ALA A 149 -2.19 -0.14 -17.35
N TRP A 150 -1.41 0.88 -17.73
CA TRP A 150 -1.45 1.45 -19.07
C TRP A 150 -1.13 0.42 -20.16
N ARG A 151 -0.08 -0.38 -19.97
CA ARG A 151 0.31 -1.45 -20.91
C ARG A 151 -0.80 -2.50 -21.06
N SER A 152 -1.46 -2.89 -19.96
CA SER A 152 -2.60 -3.81 -19.99
C SER A 152 -3.84 -3.23 -20.69
N THR A 153 -3.91 -1.91 -20.96
CA THR A 153 -4.99 -1.34 -21.79
C THR A 153 -4.78 -1.49 -23.29
N SER A 154 -3.57 -1.87 -23.73
CA SER A 154 -3.14 -1.82 -25.14
C SER A 154 -3.23 -3.16 -25.88
N GLY A 155 -3.88 -4.18 -25.30
CA GLY A 155 -4.32 -5.37 -26.03
C GLY A 155 -3.24 -6.41 -26.38
N LYS A 156 -2.06 -6.40 -25.75
CA LYS A 156 -1.09 -7.50 -25.88
C LYS A 156 -1.32 -8.62 -24.85
N GLU A 157 -2.56 -9.06 -24.69
CA GLU A 157 -2.92 -10.20 -23.81
C GLU A 157 -3.18 -11.50 -24.59
N ALA A 158 -2.91 -11.55 -25.90
CA ALA A 158 -3.24 -12.70 -26.76
C ALA A 158 -2.08 -13.26 -27.60
N GLU A 159 -0.84 -13.26 -27.08
CA GLU A 159 0.30 -13.89 -27.79
C GLU A 159 1.21 -14.65 -26.82
N TRP A 160 0.59 -15.48 -25.99
CA TRP A 160 1.24 -16.61 -25.31
C TRP A 160 0.30 -17.81 -25.34
N SER A 161 -0.07 -18.22 -26.55
CA SER A 161 -0.70 -19.49 -26.84
C SER A 161 0.35 -20.39 -27.47
N CYS A 162 0.53 -21.60 -26.95
CA CYS A 162 1.54 -22.60 -27.27
C CYS A 162 2.07 -22.59 -28.72
N PRO A 163 3.36 -22.94 -28.94
CA PRO A 163 3.77 -23.49 -30.22
C PRO A 163 2.87 -24.68 -30.54
N SER A 164 2.18 -24.65 -31.67
CA SER A 164 1.41 -25.78 -32.18
C SER A 164 2.34 -26.99 -32.28
N SER A 165 2.09 -27.98 -31.43
CA SER A 165 2.64 -29.32 -31.60
C SER A 165 1.91 -30.00 -32.74
N THR A 166 2.55 -30.05 -33.91
CA THR A 166 2.60 -31.11 -34.95
C THR A 166 3.01 -30.47 -36.27
#